data_AF-A0A117NAS6-F1
#
_entry.id   AF-A0A117NAS6-F1
#
_cell.length_a   1.000
_cell.length_b   1.000
_cell.length_c   1.000
_cell.angle_alpha   90.00
_cell.angle_beta   90.00
_cell.angle_gamma   90.00
#
_symmetry.space_group_name_H-M   'P 1'
#
loop_
_entity.id
_entity.type
_entity.pdbx_description
1 polymer ?
#
loop_
_entity_poly.entity_id
_entity_poly.type
_entity_poly.pdbx_seq_one_letter_code
_entity_poly.pdbx_strand_id
1 'polypeptide(L)' 'MAVSIELGKALDKGYENSTLDEVLSAPPSALAGLTEKHDELLAGMGIKTIRDLGSNKYFATAGVLVALSGKVG' A
#
# COMPACT_ATOMS: atom_id res chain seq x y z
N MET A 1 -5.11 -0.13 -20.65
CA MET A 1 -4.17 0.98 -20.41
C MET A 1 -3.24 0.54 -19.30
N ALA A 2 -1.94 0.42 -19.56
CA ALA A 2 -0.97 0.21 -18.49
C ALA A 2 -0.83 1.54 -17.75
N VAL A 3 -1.40 1.63 -16.54
CA VAL A 3 -1.22 2.79 -15.68
C VAL A 3 0.16 2.63 -15.04
N SER A 4 1.18 3.21 -15.66
CA SER A 4 2.52 3.32 -15.09
C SER A 4 2.48 4.40 -14.00
N ILE A 5 2.12 4.01 -12.78
CA ILE A 5 2.25 4.90 -11.63
C ILE A 5 3.74 4.89 -11.27
N GLU A 6 4.41 6.03 -11.42
CA GLU A 6 5.76 6.21 -10.86
C GLU A 6 5.65 6.20 -9.33
N LEU A 7 5.68 5.00 -8.77
CA LEU A 7 5.67 4.75 -7.33
C LEU A 7 7.07 4.88 -6.71
N GLY A 8 8.06 5.46 -7.40
CA GLY A 8 9.47 5.50 -6.99
C GLY A 8 9.78 6.23 -5.66
N LYS A 9 8.77 6.80 -4.99
CA LYS A 9 8.87 7.26 -3.58
C LYS A 9 7.93 6.53 -2.62
N ALA A 10 7.01 5.74 -3.14
CA ALA A 10 5.99 5.01 -2.39
C ALA A 10 6.32 3.51 -2.25
N LEU A 11 7.13 2.95 -3.14
CA LEU A 11 7.62 1.56 -3.09
C LEU A 11 9.08 1.50 -2.64
N ASP A 12 9.44 0.41 -1.97
CA ASP A 12 10.81 0.06 -1.66
C ASP A 12 11.61 -0.16 -2.96
N LYS A 13 12.92 0.13 -2.92
CA LYS A 13 13.82 0.02 -4.07
C LYS A 13 13.79 -1.36 -4.74
N GLY A 14 13.50 -2.42 -3.98
CA GLY A 14 13.37 -3.78 -4.52
C GLY A 14 12.17 -3.98 -5.45
N TYR A 15 11.15 -3.12 -5.36
CA TYR A 15 9.86 -3.25 -6.06
C TYR A 15 9.61 -2.15 -7.11
N GLU A 16 10.55 -1.22 -7.32
CA GLU A 16 10.42 -0.15 -8.33
C GLU A 16 10.29 -0.65 -9.77
N ASN A 17 10.82 -1.84 -10.07
CA ASN A 17 10.73 -2.47 -11.38
C ASN A 17 9.75 -3.66 -11.42
N SER A 18 9.02 -3.91 -10.32
CA SER A 18 8.06 -5.00 -10.25
C SER A 18 6.75 -4.64 -10.93
N THR A 19 6.06 -5.67 -11.41
CA THR A 19 4.72 -5.49 -11.97
C THR A 19 3.70 -5.17 -10.89
N LEU A 20 2.58 -4.54 -11.26
CA LEU A 20 1.53 -4.19 -10.31
C LEU A 20 1.01 -5.41 -9.53
N ASP A 21 0.90 -6.59 -10.17
CA ASP A 21 0.47 -7.81 -9.49
C ASP A 21 1.49 -8.36 -8.50
N GLU A 22 2.79 -8.22 -8.78
CA GLU A 22 3.86 -8.56 -7.84
C GLU A 22 3.84 -7.62 -6.64
N VAL A 23 3.71 -6.31 -6.87
CA VAL A 23 3.57 -5.31 -5.80
C VAL A 23 2.32 -5.57 -4.96
N LEU A 24 1.18 -5.86 -5.59
CA LEU A 24 -0.06 -6.17 -4.88
C LEU A 24 0.04 -7.45 -4.04
N SER A 25 0.87 -8.41 -4.44
CA SER A 25 1.12 -9.65 -3.72
C SER A 25 2.25 -9.53 -2.68
N ALA A 26 3.02 -8.44 -2.74
CA ALA A 26 4.10 -8.17 -1.82
C ALA A 26 3.59 -7.78 -0.42
N PRO A 27 4.41 -7.99 0.63
CA PRO A 27 4.08 -7.54 1.98
C PRO A 27 4.06 -6.01 2.09
N PRO A 28 3.39 -5.44 3.11
CA PRO A 28 3.36 -3.99 3.33
C PRO A 28 4.75 -3.34 3.41
N SER A 29 5.78 -4.04 3.90
CA SER A 29 7.18 -3.60 3.90
C SER A 29 7.77 -3.32 2.52
N ALA A 30 7.13 -3.79 1.44
CA ALA A 30 7.46 -3.39 0.07
C ALA A 30 7.07 -1.94 -0.24
N LEU A 31 6.33 -1.26 0.64
CA LEU A 31 6.12 0.19 0.57
C LEU A 31 7.25 0.92 1.29
N ALA A 32 7.73 2.00 0.68
CA ALA A 32 8.80 2.82 1.24
C ALA A 32 8.39 3.38 2.62
N GLY A 33 9.22 3.12 3.63
CA GLY A 33 9.01 3.59 5.00
C GLY A 33 8.29 2.59 5.92
N LEU A 34 7.83 1.46 5.39
CA LEU A 34 7.41 0.32 6.22
C LEU A 34 8.59 -0.62 6.48
N THR A 35 8.55 -1.30 7.61
CA THR A 35 9.58 -2.26 8.04
C THR A 35 8.90 -3.57 8.41
N GLU A 36 9.66 -4.66 8.54
CA GLU A 36 9.12 -5.99 8.88
C GLU A 36 8.26 -5.97 10.17
N LYS A 37 8.57 -5.09 11.13
CA LYS A 37 7.74 -4.90 12.33
C LYS A 37 6.32 -4.43 12.03
N HIS A 38 6.14 -3.64 10.97
CA HIS A 38 4.82 -3.20 10.53
C HIS A 38 4.06 -4.33 9.86
N ASP A 39 4.75 -5.23 9.15
CA ASP A 39 4.14 -6.42 8.57
C ASP A 39 3.57 -7.34 9.63
N GLU A 40 4.28 -7.54 10.75
CA GLU A 40 3.79 -8.34 11.87
C GLU A 40 2.52 -7.74 12.51
N LEU A 41 2.50 -6.41 12.69
CA LEU A 41 1.33 -5.70 13.22
C LEU A 41 0.12 -5.80 12.28
N LEU A 42 0.34 -5.61 10.98
CA LEU A 42 -0.69 -5.70 9.95
C LEU A 42 -1.16 -7.15 9.77
N ALA A 43 -0.26 -8.13 9.86
CA ALA A 43 -0.60 -9.54 9.82
C ALA A 43 -1.53 -9.93 10.99
N GLY A 44 -1.37 -9.33 12.17
CA GLY A 44 -2.29 -9.46 13.30
C GLY A 44 -3.71 -8.95 13.00
N MET A 45 -3.85 -8.02 12.06
CA MET A 45 -5.15 -7.53 11.55
C MET A 45 -5.65 -8.33 10.33
N GLY A 46 -4.94 -9.40 9.93
CA GLY A 46 -5.25 -10.19 8.74
C GLY A 46 -4.77 -9.56 7.42
N ILE A 47 -3.92 -8.53 7.49
CA ILE A 47 -3.39 -7.82 6.32
C ILE A 47 -1.97 -8.31 6.07
N LYS A 48 -1.77 -9.11 5.02
CA LYS A 48 -0.46 -9.70 4.70
C LYS A 48 0.14 -9.16 3.42
N THR A 49 -0.68 -8.55 2.58
CA THR A 49 -0.28 -8.04 1.27
C THR A 49 -0.70 -6.59 1.08
N ILE A 50 -0.05 -5.88 0.16
CA ILE A 50 -0.48 -4.52 -0.24
C ILE A 50 -1.92 -4.56 -0.77
N ARG A 51 -2.33 -5.63 -1.46
CA ARG A 51 -3.72 -5.83 -1.88
C ARG A 51 -4.67 -5.91 -0.69
N ASP A 52 -4.31 -6.66 0.36
CA ASP A 52 -5.13 -6.73 1.58
C ASP A 52 -5.21 -5.36 2.26
N LEU A 53 -4.11 -4.63 2.30
CA LEU A 53 -4.07 -3.28 2.88
C LEU A 53 -5.02 -2.34 2.14
N GLY A 54 -4.98 -2.32 0.81
CA GLY A 54 -5.84 -1.48 -0.02
C GLY A 54 -7.31 -1.94 -0.09
N SER A 55 -7.57 -3.24 0.05
CA SER A 55 -8.92 -3.81 -0.01
C SER A 55 -9.61 -3.86 1.36
N ASN A 56 -8.89 -3.55 2.44
CA ASN A 56 -9.45 -3.53 3.77
C ASN A 56 -10.38 -2.32 3.96
N LYS A 57 -11.63 -2.58 4.38
CA LYS A 57 -12.66 -1.55 4.59
C LYS A 57 -12.20 -0.39 5.50
N TYR A 58 -11.37 -0.65 6.51
CA TYR A 58 -10.91 0.37 7.44
C TYR A 58 -9.90 1.32 6.77
N PHE A 59 -8.90 0.76 6.08
CA PHE A 59 -7.89 1.52 5.36
C PHE A 59 -8.47 2.24 4.15
N ALA A 60 -9.37 1.59 3.40
CA ALA A 60 -10.08 2.23 2.29
C ALA A 60 -10.92 3.41 2.78
N THR A 61 -11.68 3.26 3.87
CA THR A 61 -12.46 4.36 4.45
C THR A 61 -11.56 5.48 4.96
N ALA A 62 -10.49 5.17 5.68
CA ALA A 62 -9.54 6.16 6.17
C ALA A 62 -8.84 6.92 5.03
N GLY A 63 -8.40 6.21 3.98
CA GLY A 63 -7.81 6.80 2.79
C GLY A 63 -8.79 7.74 2.07
N VAL A 64 -10.06 7.35 1.97
CA VAL A 64 -11.12 8.21 1.41
C VAL A 64 -11.36 9.43 2.31
N LEU A 65 -11.40 9.28 3.63
CA LEU A 65 -11.56 10.40 4.57
C LEU A 65 -10.41 11.41 4.45
N VAL A 66 -9.16 10.95 4.31
CA VAL A 66 -7.99 11.80 4.08
C VAL A 66 -8.03 12.46 2.70
N ALA A 67 -8.41 11.70 1.65
CA ALA A 67 -8.57 12.24 0.32
C ALA A 67 -9.68 13.32 0.28
N LEU A 68 -10.74 13.14 1.06
CA LEU A 68 -11.81 14.11 1.24
C LEU A 68 -11.35 15.32 2.07
N SER A 69 -10.53 15.15 3.12
CA SER A 69 -10.03 16.30 3.90
C SER A 69 -9.17 17.26 3.07
N GLY A 70 -8.49 16.76 2.03
CA GLY A 70 -7.78 17.60 1.05
C GLY A 70 -8.68 18.23 -0.02
N LYS A 71 -9.96 17.86 -0.05
CA LYS A 71 -10.97 18.32 -1.03
C LYS A 71 -12.10 19.14 -0.40
N VAL A 72 -12.07 19.36 0.91
CA VAL A 72 -12.87 20.38 1.56
C VAL A 72 -12.19 21.72 1.28
N GLY A 73 -12.61 22.35 0.18
CA GLY A 73 -12.40 23.78 -0.03
C GLY A 73 -13.24 24.60 0.95
#